data_AF-A0A1V0UK89-F1
#
_entry.id   AF-A0A1V0UK89-F1
#
_cell.length_a   1.000
_cell.length_b   1.000
_cell.length_c   1.000
_cell.angle_alpha   90.00
_cell.angle_beta   90.00
_cell.angle_gamma   90.00
#
_symmetry.space_group_name_H-M   'P 1'
#
loop_
_entity.id
_entity.type
_entity.pdbx_description
1 polymer ?
#
loop_
_entity_poly.entity_id
_entity_poly.type
_entity_poly.pdbx_seq_one_letter_code
_entity_poly.pdbx_strand_id
1 'polypeptide(L)'
;MTSPTCPSPDVLLARLARGLGLAPPPAHPPGEEYLHELSRRSGLRDHDLLLIAGLPLPEGALDLEGTAGIWVPSLVQHALSLSPADRRRLRERVRATAGQPRPARSLERPPAAPGPAGFGSLLVYMLALRNLGPSAVASAMYMVSDVCRAASTIRRIRDGVTELDAELLRGFAAVLGVPVSVLAALTGVSAPAPDDGLSPDVAEAAELVWEVRHFTEPEVRELVEWAEELGRG
;
A
#
# COMPACT_ATOMS: atom_id res chain seq x y z
N MET A 1 -25.39 -0.59 16.59
CA MET A 1 -24.23 -1.50 16.45
C MET A 1 -22.99 -0.62 16.50
N THR A 2 -22.18 -0.77 17.54
CA THR A 2 -20.88 -0.09 17.64
C THR A 2 -19.91 -0.76 16.67
N SER A 3 -19.39 -0.03 15.67
CA SER A 3 -18.32 -0.52 14.82
C SER A 3 -17.15 -0.99 15.70
N PRO A 4 -16.54 -2.16 15.44
CA PRO A 4 -15.45 -2.65 16.25
C PRO A 4 -14.26 -1.69 16.13
N THR A 5 -13.92 -1.03 17.25
CA THR A 5 -12.76 -0.17 17.35
C THR A 5 -11.51 -0.96 16.97
N CYS A 6 -10.58 -0.34 16.21
CA CYS A 6 -9.32 -1.00 15.88
C CYS A 6 -8.60 -1.43 17.18
N PRO A 7 -8.08 -2.67 17.28
CA PRO A 7 -7.32 -3.09 18.44
C PRO A 7 -6.12 -2.18 18.72
N SER A 8 -5.61 -2.22 19.96
CA SER A 8 -4.37 -1.50 20.29
C SER A 8 -3.19 -2.00 19.43
N PRO A 9 -2.18 -1.15 19.18
CA PRO A 9 -0.99 -1.54 18.41
C PRO A 9 -0.33 -2.84 18.86
N ASP A 10 -0.26 -3.09 20.18
CA ASP A 10 0.29 -4.33 20.73
C ASP A 10 -0.46 -5.57 20.27
N VAL A 11 -1.80 -5.49 20.21
CA VAL A 11 -2.64 -6.59 19.74
C VAL A 11 -2.43 -6.81 18.24
N LEU A 12 -2.30 -5.74 17.46
CA LEU A 12 -2.04 -5.83 16.03
C LEU A 12 -0.68 -6.48 15.73
N LEU A 13 0.37 -6.04 16.42
CA LEU A 13 1.71 -6.60 16.27
C LEU A 13 1.77 -8.06 16.73
N ALA A 14 1.12 -8.41 17.85
CA ALA A 14 1.08 -9.79 18.33
C ALA A 14 0.32 -10.72 17.37
N ARG A 15 -0.77 -10.23 16.75
CA ARG A 15 -1.53 -10.97 15.72
C ARG A 15 -0.68 -11.22 14.47
N LEU A 16 -0.05 -10.17 13.95
CA LEU A 16 0.82 -10.25 12.80
C LEU A 16 1.98 -11.22 13.05
N ALA A 17 2.69 -11.07 14.18
CA ALA A 17 3.79 -11.94 14.56
C ALA A 17 3.38 -13.40 14.64
N ARG A 18 2.25 -13.70 15.29
CA ARG A 18 1.71 -15.05 15.37
C ARG A 18 1.40 -15.64 14.00
N GLY A 19 0.80 -14.86 13.10
CA GLY A 19 0.52 -15.27 11.72
C GLY A 19 1.78 -15.60 10.92
N LEU A 20 2.92 -15.02 11.30
CA LEU A 20 4.24 -15.23 10.67
C LEU A 20 5.12 -16.25 11.43
N GLY A 21 4.59 -16.91 12.45
CA GLY A 21 5.34 -17.85 13.29
C GLY A 21 6.44 -17.20 14.13
N LEU A 22 6.29 -15.92 14.47
CA LEU A 22 7.19 -15.16 15.35
C LEU A 22 6.61 -15.06 16.77
N ALA A 23 7.50 -14.93 17.75
CA ALA A 23 7.12 -14.53 19.10
C ALA A 23 6.55 -13.10 19.10
N PRO A 24 5.64 -12.74 20.03
CA PRO A 24 5.20 -11.36 20.19
C PRO A 24 6.38 -10.45 20.54
N PRO A 25 6.26 -9.13 20.32
CA PRO A 25 7.36 -8.19 20.60
C PRO A 25 7.77 -8.28 22.07
N PRO A 26 9.09 -8.29 22.37
CA PRO A 26 9.59 -8.46 23.73
C PRO A 26 9.40 -7.21 24.61
N ALA A 27 9.16 -6.05 24.00
CA ALA A 27 8.96 -4.77 24.67
C ALA A 27 8.06 -3.85 23.84
N HIS A 28 7.51 -2.81 24.49
CA HIS A 28 6.81 -1.71 23.84
C HIS A 28 7.52 -0.38 24.14
N PRO A 29 7.87 0.43 23.13
CA PRO A 29 7.70 0.18 21.69
C PRO A 29 8.60 -0.98 21.19
N PRO A 30 8.24 -1.66 20.09
CA PRO A 30 9.09 -2.68 19.49
C PRO A 30 10.41 -2.07 19.00
N GLY A 31 11.51 -2.82 19.16
CA GLY A 31 12.81 -2.41 18.63
C GLY A 31 12.89 -2.48 17.10
N GLU A 32 13.81 -1.73 16.50
CA GLU A 32 14.02 -1.67 15.05
C GLU A 32 14.32 -3.05 14.44
N GLU A 33 15.15 -3.86 15.10
CA GLU A 33 15.48 -5.23 14.65
C GLU A 33 14.22 -6.10 14.51
N TYR A 34 13.29 -5.97 15.47
CA TYR A 34 12.03 -6.70 15.43
C TYR A 34 11.12 -6.23 14.30
N LEU A 35 11.03 -4.91 14.08
CA LEU A 35 10.27 -4.36 12.94
C LEU A 35 10.87 -4.76 11.60
N HIS A 36 12.20 -4.77 11.48
CA HIS A 36 12.89 -5.23 10.29
C HIS A 36 12.63 -6.72 10.00
N GLU A 37 12.63 -7.57 11.04
CA GLU A 37 12.28 -8.99 10.89
C GLU A 37 10.83 -9.19 10.45
N LEU A 38 9.90 -8.42 11.02
CA LEU A 38 8.50 -8.42 10.58
C LEU A 38 8.37 -7.98 9.12
N SER A 39 9.08 -6.93 8.72
CA SER A 39 9.11 -6.39 7.35
C SER A 39 9.51 -7.47 6.37
N ARG A 40 10.64 -8.14 6.65
CA ARG A 40 11.17 -9.24 5.83
C ARG A 40 10.20 -10.42 5.68
N ARG A 41 9.48 -10.80 6.75
CA ARG A 41 8.56 -11.95 6.71
C ARG A 41 7.19 -11.63 6.13
N SER A 42 6.70 -10.42 6.35
CA SER A 42 5.36 -10.00 5.93
C SER A 42 5.33 -9.40 4.52
N GLY A 43 6.46 -8.88 4.05
CA GLY A 43 6.52 -8.02 2.87
C GLY A 43 5.95 -6.61 3.10
N LEU A 44 5.41 -6.31 4.30
CA LEU A 44 4.98 -4.97 4.64
C LEU A 44 6.19 -4.05 4.71
N ARG A 45 6.00 -2.79 4.30
CA ARG A 45 7.07 -1.80 4.42
C ARG A 45 7.22 -1.36 5.87
N ASP A 46 8.41 -0.89 6.22
CA ASP A 46 8.70 -0.35 7.56
C ASP A 46 7.71 0.75 7.95
N HIS A 47 7.26 1.59 7.00
CA HIS A 47 6.25 2.62 7.26
C HIS A 47 4.88 2.04 7.59
N ASP A 48 4.48 0.94 6.95
CA ASP A 48 3.23 0.23 7.25
C ASP A 48 3.31 -0.38 8.67
N LEU A 49 4.49 -0.90 9.05
CA LEU A 49 4.72 -1.47 10.38
C LEU A 49 4.79 -0.41 11.49
N LEU A 50 5.37 0.76 11.22
CA LEU A 50 5.32 1.91 12.14
C LEU A 50 3.87 2.33 12.38
N LEU A 51 3.05 2.37 11.33
CA LEU A 51 1.62 2.67 11.43
C LEU A 51 0.88 1.60 12.27
N ILE A 52 1.14 0.31 12.03
CA ILE A 52 0.58 -0.80 12.83
C ILE A 52 1.00 -0.69 14.30
N ALA A 53 2.26 -0.33 14.55
CA ALA A 53 2.84 -0.18 15.88
C ALA A 53 2.41 1.11 16.59
N GLY A 54 1.63 1.99 15.94
CA GLY A 54 1.26 3.29 16.49
C GLY A 54 2.46 4.22 16.73
N LEU A 55 3.55 3.99 15.99
CA LEU A 55 4.79 4.75 16.08
C LEU A 55 4.79 5.92 15.09
N PRO A 56 5.54 6.99 15.40
CA PRO A 56 5.67 8.11 14.48
C PRO A 56 6.30 7.66 13.16
N LEU A 57 5.76 8.17 12.05
CA LEU A 57 6.39 8.02 10.75
C LEU A 57 7.59 8.97 10.62
N PRO A 58 8.62 8.62 9.83
CA PRO A 58 9.73 9.52 9.54
C PRO A 58 9.25 10.85 8.99
N GLU A 59 10.02 11.92 9.26
CA GLU A 59 9.75 13.21 8.65
C GLU A 59 9.74 13.08 7.13
N GLY A 60 8.74 13.69 6.50
CA GLY A 60 8.52 13.63 5.07
C GLY A 60 7.91 12.34 4.51
N ALA A 61 7.57 11.35 5.34
CA ALA A 61 6.85 10.15 4.89
C ALA A 61 5.49 10.47 4.22
N LEU A 62 4.88 11.59 4.62
CA LEU A 62 3.62 12.10 4.11
C LEU A 62 3.78 13.37 3.27
N ASP A 63 4.99 13.64 2.79
CA ASP A 63 5.27 14.71 1.84
C ASP A 63 4.87 14.25 0.44
N LEU A 64 3.56 14.19 0.24
CA LEU A 64 2.91 13.70 -0.96
C LEU A 64 2.32 14.88 -1.74
N GLU A 65 2.31 14.76 -3.06
CA GLU A 65 1.70 15.75 -3.95
C GLU A 65 0.28 15.29 -4.29
N GLY A 66 -0.70 16.11 -3.96
CA GLY A 66 -2.09 15.67 -3.77
C GLY A 66 -2.77 15.11 -5.02
N THR A 67 -2.39 15.56 -6.22
CA THR A 67 -3.01 15.12 -7.48
C THR A 67 -2.23 13.99 -8.17
N ALA A 68 -0.91 13.85 -7.97
CA ALA A 68 -0.09 12.80 -8.58
C ALA A 68 -0.69 11.38 -8.46
N GLY A 69 -1.30 11.08 -7.31
CA GLY A 69 -1.91 9.79 -7.02
C GLY A 69 -2.95 9.31 -8.04
N ILE A 70 -3.64 10.23 -8.73
CA ILE A 70 -4.69 9.88 -9.70
C ILE A 70 -4.13 9.17 -10.94
N TRP A 71 -2.85 9.41 -11.26
CA TRP A 71 -2.18 8.87 -12.44
C TRP A 71 -1.52 7.51 -12.19
N VAL A 72 -1.32 7.13 -10.92
CA VAL A 72 -0.67 5.87 -10.54
C VAL A 72 -1.39 4.63 -11.10
N PRO A 73 -2.73 4.52 -11.09
CA PRO A 73 -3.41 3.38 -11.70
C PRO A 73 -3.16 3.24 -13.21
N SER A 74 -3.10 4.35 -13.95
CA SER A 74 -2.75 4.32 -15.38
C SER A 74 -1.32 3.83 -15.58
N LEU A 75 -0.38 4.31 -14.77
CA LEU A 75 1.01 3.85 -14.81
C LEU A 75 1.09 2.34 -14.55
N VAL A 76 0.37 1.83 -13.55
CA VAL A 76 0.29 0.39 -13.26
C VAL A 76 -0.30 -0.38 -14.44
N GLN A 77 -1.39 0.11 -15.04
CA GLN A 77 -2.03 -0.54 -16.18
C GLN A 77 -1.06 -0.70 -17.36
N HIS A 78 -0.31 0.36 -17.70
CA HIS A 78 0.68 0.29 -18.77
C HIS A 78 1.84 -0.63 -18.39
N ALA A 79 2.36 -0.52 -17.18
CA ALA A 79 3.45 -1.37 -16.69
C ALA A 79 3.10 -2.87 -16.75
N LEU A 80 1.88 -3.26 -16.40
CA LEU A 80 1.41 -4.66 -16.48
C LEU A 80 1.31 -5.18 -17.92
N SER A 81 1.13 -4.29 -18.90
CA SER A 81 1.08 -4.64 -20.32
C SER A 81 2.47 -4.76 -20.96
N LEU A 82 3.54 -4.32 -20.28
CA LEU A 82 4.89 -4.30 -20.82
C LEU A 82 5.58 -5.67 -20.77
N SER A 83 6.46 -5.89 -21.74
CA SER A 83 7.42 -7.02 -21.70
C SER A 83 8.30 -6.93 -20.44
N PRO A 84 8.87 -8.03 -19.94
CA PRO A 84 9.80 -7.97 -18.81
C PRO A 84 11.02 -7.07 -19.07
N ALA A 85 11.45 -6.90 -20.32
CA ALA A 85 12.55 -6.01 -20.67
C ALA A 85 12.16 -4.53 -20.55
N ASP A 86 10.97 -4.18 -21.02
CA ASP A 86 10.49 -2.80 -20.97
C ASP A 86 10.01 -2.41 -19.57
N ARG A 87 9.50 -3.36 -18.78
CA ARG A 87 9.29 -3.16 -17.34
C ARG A 87 10.58 -2.81 -16.62
N ARG A 88 11.69 -3.49 -16.92
CA ARG A 88 13.00 -3.14 -16.34
C ARG A 88 13.43 -1.72 -16.72
N ARG A 89 13.27 -1.34 -17.99
CA ARG A 89 13.53 0.04 -18.45
C ARG A 89 12.66 1.06 -17.72
N LEU A 90 11.37 0.76 -17.55
CA LEU A 90 10.45 1.59 -16.78
C LEU A 90 10.97 1.83 -15.36
N ARG A 91 11.37 0.75 -14.69
CA ARG A 91 11.92 0.79 -13.32
C ARG A 91 13.23 1.55 -13.21
N GLU A 92 14.12 1.41 -14.20
CA GLU A 92 15.37 2.16 -14.24
C GLU A 92 15.12 3.67 -14.35
N ARG A 93 14.16 4.10 -15.17
CA ARG A 93 13.76 5.51 -15.27
C ARG A 93 13.15 6.03 -13.97
N VAL A 94 12.24 5.26 -13.35
CA VAL A 94 11.65 5.63 -12.05
C VAL A 94 12.76 5.85 -11.02
N ARG A 95 13.72 4.94 -10.91
CA ARG A 95 14.85 5.10 -9.98
C ARG A 95 15.73 6.30 -10.31
N ALA A 96 15.98 6.55 -11.60
CA ALA A 96 16.74 7.73 -12.03
C ALA A 96 16.03 9.04 -11.65
N THR A 97 14.71 9.12 -11.84
CA THR A 97 13.90 10.28 -11.43
C THR A 97 13.86 10.41 -9.91
N ALA A 98 13.68 9.31 -9.18
CA ALA A 98 13.64 9.32 -7.71
C ALA A 98 14.95 9.83 -7.07
N GLY A 99 16.09 9.65 -7.75
CA GLY A 99 17.40 10.14 -7.31
C GLY A 99 17.63 11.63 -7.56
N GLN A 100 16.73 12.33 -8.27
CA GLN A 100 16.88 13.76 -8.52
C GLN A 100 16.50 14.60 -7.29
N PRO A 101 17.18 15.74 -7.05
CA PRO A 101 16.80 16.66 -5.99
C PRO A 101 15.34 17.08 -6.13
N ARG A 102 14.57 16.94 -5.05
CA ARG A 102 13.17 17.34 -5.06
C ARG A 102 13.08 18.87 -5.10
N PRO A 103 12.32 19.46 -6.03
CA PRO A 103 12.05 20.90 -5.98
C PRO A 103 11.29 21.23 -4.68
N ALA A 104 11.38 22.50 -4.25
CA ALA A 104 10.53 22.99 -3.17
C ALA A 104 9.05 22.86 -3.58
N ARG A 105 8.22 22.26 -2.73
CA ARG A 105 6.83 21.89 -3.03
C ARG A 105 5.89 22.35 -1.94
N SER A 106 4.67 22.69 -2.33
CA SER A 106 3.54 22.80 -1.39
C SER A 106 3.11 21.39 -1.03
N LEU A 107 3.46 20.95 0.17
CA LEU A 107 3.14 19.61 0.64
C LEU A 107 1.69 19.58 1.13
N GLU A 108 0.85 18.77 0.47
CA GLU A 108 -0.45 18.43 1.03
C GLU A 108 -0.25 17.25 1.97
N ARG A 109 -0.13 17.54 3.26
CA ARG A 109 -0.16 16.48 4.27
C ARG A 109 -1.58 15.89 4.27
N PRO A 110 -1.76 14.58 4.04
CA PRO A 110 -3.05 13.94 4.25
C PRO A 110 -3.54 14.27 5.66
N PRO A 111 -4.84 14.56 5.85
CA PRO A 111 -5.36 14.86 7.18
C PRO A 111 -4.91 13.78 8.16
N ALA A 112 -4.39 14.22 9.32
CA ALA A 112 -3.93 13.33 10.37
C ALA A 112 -4.98 12.25 10.62
N ALA A 113 -4.54 11.00 10.73
CA ALA A 113 -5.46 9.91 11.03
C ALA A 113 -6.22 10.22 12.32
N PRO A 114 -7.55 10.43 12.32
CA PRO A 114 -8.30 10.11 13.51
C PRO A 114 -7.99 8.63 13.75
N GLY A 115 -7.50 8.27 14.95
CA GLY A 115 -7.05 6.91 15.25
C GLY A 115 -8.00 5.86 14.64
N PRO A 116 -7.47 4.79 14.02
CA PRO A 116 -8.21 4.03 13.02
C PRO A 116 -9.56 3.55 13.57
N ALA A 117 -10.65 3.94 12.90
CA ALA A 117 -12.01 3.52 13.24
C ALA A 117 -12.24 2.00 13.11
N GLY A 118 -11.24 1.27 12.57
CA GLY A 118 -11.21 -0.17 12.38
C GLY A 118 -10.09 -0.57 11.42
N PHE A 119 -10.01 -1.85 11.06
CA PHE A 119 -9.00 -2.37 10.12
C PHE A 119 -9.07 -1.71 8.73
N GLY A 120 -10.27 -1.39 8.24
CA GLY A 120 -10.44 -0.71 6.96
C GLY A 120 -9.75 0.66 6.92
N SER A 121 -9.83 1.41 8.02
CA SER A 121 -9.12 2.67 8.19
C SER A 121 -7.61 2.48 8.11
N LEU A 122 -7.07 1.51 8.86
CA LEU A 122 -5.65 1.18 8.86
C LEU A 122 -5.11 0.85 7.45
N LEU A 123 -5.80 -0.02 6.71
CA LEU A 123 -5.39 -0.41 5.36
C LEU A 123 -5.46 0.76 4.37
N VAL A 124 -6.48 1.61 4.46
CA VAL A 124 -6.58 2.81 3.62
C VAL A 124 -5.47 3.82 3.98
N TYR A 125 -5.07 3.94 5.24
CA TYR A 125 -3.92 4.76 5.62
C TYR A 125 -2.59 4.22 5.07
N MET A 126 -2.38 2.90 5.03
CA MET A 126 -1.21 2.31 4.36
C MET A 126 -1.18 2.64 2.86
N LEU A 127 -2.34 2.66 2.19
CA LEU A 127 -2.42 3.07 0.78
C LEU A 127 -2.26 4.58 0.60
N ALA A 128 -2.65 5.39 1.58
CA ALA A 128 -2.35 6.82 1.57
C ALA A 128 -0.83 7.08 1.61
N LEU A 129 -0.04 6.24 2.30
CA LEU A 129 1.43 6.29 2.24
C LEU A 129 1.99 6.04 0.85
N ARG A 130 1.19 5.51 -0.08
CA ARG A 130 1.54 5.30 -1.49
C ARG A 130 0.99 6.41 -2.41
N ASN A 131 0.55 7.52 -1.82
CA ASN A 131 -0.14 8.61 -2.51
C ASN A 131 -1.45 8.18 -3.20
N LEU A 132 -2.14 7.15 -2.68
CA LEU A 132 -3.39 6.69 -3.28
C LEU A 132 -4.61 7.22 -2.51
N GLY A 133 -5.36 8.11 -3.16
CA GLY A 133 -6.71 8.46 -2.73
C GLY A 133 -7.75 7.36 -3.03
N PRO A 134 -8.99 7.44 -2.51
CA PRO A 134 -9.99 6.36 -2.65
C PRO A 134 -10.29 5.93 -4.09
N SER A 135 -10.27 6.85 -5.05
CA SER A 135 -10.45 6.53 -6.48
C SER A 135 -9.24 5.78 -7.04
N ALA A 136 -8.04 6.22 -6.69
CA ALA A 136 -6.80 5.58 -7.13
C ALA A 136 -6.67 4.17 -6.51
N VAL A 137 -7.07 3.99 -5.24
CA VAL A 137 -7.15 2.68 -4.58
C VAL A 137 -8.10 1.74 -5.33
N ALA A 138 -9.32 2.19 -5.62
CA ALA A 138 -10.32 1.40 -6.35
C ALA A 138 -9.81 0.95 -7.73
N SER A 139 -9.22 1.88 -8.49
CA SER A 139 -8.65 1.56 -9.81
C SER A 139 -7.45 0.63 -9.70
N ALA A 140 -6.52 0.87 -8.78
CA ALA A 140 -5.35 0.01 -8.58
C ALA A 140 -5.77 -1.42 -8.19
N MET A 141 -6.73 -1.57 -7.26
CA MET A 141 -7.29 -2.89 -6.89
C MET A 141 -7.80 -3.64 -8.10
N TYR A 142 -8.57 -2.98 -8.97
CA TYR A 142 -9.06 -3.60 -10.20
C TYR A 142 -7.90 -4.06 -11.09
N MET A 143 -6.89 -3.21 -11.32
CA MET A 143 -5.75 -3.56 -12.19
C MET A 143 -4.91 -4.73 -11.68
N VAL A 144 -4.65 -4.80 -10.37
CA VAL A 144 -3.72 -5.81 -9.80
C VAL A 144 -4.40 -7.05 -9.23
N SER A 145 -5.72 -7.05 -9.09
CA SER A 145 -6.44 -8.17 -8.45
C SER A 145 -7.81 -8.50 -9.03
N ASP A 146 -8.28 -7.74 -10.03
CA ASP A 146 -9.65 -7.84 -10.57
C ASP A 146 -10.76 -7.56 -9.53
N VAL A 147 -10.40 -7.04 -8.35
CA VAL A 147 -11.37 -6.61 -7.34
C VAL A 147 -11.95 -5.26 -7.74
N CYS A 148 -13.14 -5.28 -8.32
CA CYS A 148 -13.85 -4.08 -8.72
C CYS A 148 -14.69 -3.52 -7.55
N ARG A 149 -14.35 -2.31 -7.10
CA ARG A 149 -15.09 -1.58 -6.05
C ARG A 149 -15.19 -0.11 -6.39
N ALA A 150 -16.30 0.51 -6.02
CA ALA A 150 -16.45 1.96 -6.17
C ALA A 150 -15.59 2.71 -5.14
N ALA A 151 -15.10 3.89 -5.51
CA ALA A 151 -14.37 4.78 -4.60
C ALA A 151 -15.17 5.15 -3.33
N SER A 152 -16.51 5.20 -3.44
CA SER A 152 -17.41 5.40 -2.29
C SER A 152 -17.36 4.23 -1.30
N THR A 153 -17.20 3.00 -1.77
CA THR A 153 -17.01 1.81 -0.92
C THR A 153 -15.68 1.91 -0.16
N ILE A 154 -14.60 2.31 -0.83
CA ILE A 154 -13.29 2.53 -0.17
C ILE A 154 -13.39 3.58 0.94
N ARG A 155 -14.11 4.69 0.71
CA ARG A 155 -14.38 5.69 1.76
C ARG A 155 -15.18 5.11 2.92
N ARG A 156 -16.24 4.35 2.64
CA ARG A 156 -17.05 3.71 3.70
C ARG A 156 -16.24 2.70 4.53
N ILE A 157 -15.32 1.97 3.91
CA ILE A 157 -14.39 1.06 4.60
C ILE A 157 -13.44 1.84 5.51
N ARG A 158 -12.85 2.93 5.00
CA ARG A 158 -12.01 3.84 5.79
C ARG A 158 -12.74 4.38 7.01
N ASP A 159 -14.01 4.74 6.83
CA ASP A 159 -14.85 5.36 7.85
C ASP A 159 -15.51 4.32 8.78
N GLY A 160 -15.25 3.02 8.60
CA GLY A 160 -15.81 1.94 9.43
C GLY A 160 -17.31 1.70 9.24
N VAL A 161 -17.88 2.24 8.15
CA VAL A 161 -19.29 2.09 7.75
C VAL A 161 -19.52 0.78 6.99
N THR A 162 -18.46 0.23 6.38
CA THR A 162 -18.49 -1.03 5.64
C THR A 162 -17.36 -1.92 6.15
N GLU A 163 -17.69 -3.17 6.48
CA GLU A 163 -16.73 -4.16 6.96
C GLU A 163 -15.80 -4.65 5.84
N LEU A 164 -14.62 -5.14 6.22
CA LEU A 164 -13.72 -5.82 5.30
C LEU A 164 -14.19 -7.26 5.10
N ASP A 165 -14.41 -7.63 3.84
CA ASP A 165 -14.60 -9.02 3.42
C ASP A 165 -13.31 -9.60 2.82
N ALA A 166 -13.31 -10.89 2.52
CA ALA A 166 -12.15 -11.59 1.95
C ALA A 166 -11.76 -11.06 0.56
N GLU A 167 -12.72 -10.59 -0.24
CA GLU A 167 -12.46 -10.07 -1.59
C GLU A 167 -11.75 -8.72 -1.51
N LEU A 168 -12.21 -7.83 -0.63
CA LEU A 168 -11.56 -6.56 -0.32
C LEU A 168 -10.16 -6.78 0.23
N LEU A 169 -9.99 -7.74 1.15
CA LEU A 169 -8.70 -8.07 1.73
C LEU A 169 -7.69 -8.48 0.66
N ARG A 170 -8.11 -9.29 -0.32
CA ARG A 170 -7.30 -9.68 -1.49
C ARG A 170 -6.90 -8.45 -2.33
N GLY A 171 -7.83 -7.53 -2.57
CA GLY A 171 -7.54 -6.29 -3.28
C GLY A 171 -6.53 -5.41 -2.55
N PHE A 172 -6.68 -5.24 -1.23
CA PHE A 172 -5.72 -4.48 -0.42
C PHE A 172 -4.34 -5.13 -0.42
N ALA A 173 -4.28 -6.46 -0.25
CA ALA A 173 -3.03 -7.23 -0.26
C ALA A 173 -2.25 -7.05 -1.57
N ALA A 174 -2.95 -7.13 -2.71
CA ALA A 174 -2.34 -6.95 -4.03
C ALA A 174 -1.75 -5.55 -4.22
N VAL A 175 -2.47 -4.48 -3.85
CA VAL A 175 -1.96 -3.10 -3.98
C VAL A 175 -0.80 -2.83 -3.00
N LEU A 176 -0.86 -3.42 -1.80
CA LEU A 176 0.21 -3.28 -0.80
C LEU A 176 1.47 -4.06 -1.16
N GLY A 177 1.35 -5.09 -2.02
CA GLY A 177 2.46 -5.99 -2.36
C GLY A 177 2.75 -7.01 -1.26
N VAL A 178 1.73 -7.43 -0.50
CA VAL A 178 1.87 -8.47 0.54
C VAL A 178 0.94 -9.66 0.30
N PRO A 179 1.26 -10.87 0.80
CA PRO A 179 0.35 -12.01 0.74
C PRO A 179 -0.97 -11.73 1.48
N VAL A 180 -2.09 -12.30 1.01
CA VAL A 180 -3.40 -12.07 1.67
C VAL A 180 -3.43 -12.62 3.10
N SER A 181 -2.67 -13.69 3.35
CA SER A 181 -2.52 -14.32 4.66
C SER A 181 -1.93 -13.37 5.71
N VAL A 182 -1.08 -12.43 5.31
CA VAL A 182 -0.49 -11.42 6.19
C VAL A 182 -1.58 -10.45 6.68
N LEU A 183 -2.43 -9.97 5.78
CA LEU A 183 -3.54 -9.10 6.16
C LEU A 183 -4.65 -9.87 6.89
N ALA A 184 -4.86 -11.15 6.57
CA ALA A 184 -5.78 -12.00 7.29
C ALA A 184 -5.33 -12.21 8.75
N ALA A 185 -4.03 -12.44 8.98
CA ALA A 185 -3.48 -12.52 10.33
C ALA A 185 -3.68 -11.22 11.12
N LEU A 186 -3.44 -10.07 10.49
CA LEU A 186 -3.62 -8.75 11.11
C LEU A 186 -5.08 -8.47 11.47
N THR A 187 -6.00 -8.73 10.54
CA THR A 187 -7.41 -8.31 10.63
C THR A 187 -8.32 -9.35 11.28
N GLY A 188 -7.94 -10.63 11.23
CA GLY A 188 -8.80 -11.76 11.62
C GLY A 188 -9.87 -12.11 10.58
N VAL A 189 -9.89 -11.45 9.42
CA VAL A 189 -10.77 -11.82 8.30
C VAL A 189 -10.26 -13.13 7.70
N SER A 190 -11.16 -14.09 7.46
CA SER A 190 -10.81 -15.37 6.85
C SER A 190 -10.17 -15.15 5.47
N ALA A 191 -8.95 -15.65 5.30
CA ALA A 191 -8.33 -15.72 3.99
C ALA A 191 -9.08 -16.75 3.12
N PRO A 192 -9.16 -16.54 1.80
CA PRO A 192 -9.44 -17.64 0.88
C PRO A 192 -8.39 -18.77 1.04
N ALA A 193 -8.67 -19.95 0.49
CA ALA A 193 -7.81 -21.15 0.50
C ALA A 193 -6.31 -20.82 0.25
N PRO A 194 -5.36 -21.66 0.73
CA PRO A 194 -3.94 -21.30 0.83
C PRO A 194 -3.44 -20.59 -0.43
N ASP A 195 -3.01 -19.35 -0.23
CA ASP A 195 -2.56 -18.42 -1.24
C ASP A 195 -1.21 -18.89 -1.81
N ASP A 196 -1.12 -19.04 -3.13
CA ASP A 196 0.14 -19.36 -3.84
C ASP A 196 1.16 -18.21 -3.78
N GLY A 197 0.81 -17.12 -3.08
CA GLY A 197 1.59 -15.90 -2.97
C GLY A 197 1.24 -14.93 -4.09
N LEU A 198 1.86 -13.74 -4.03
CA LEU A 198 1.68 -12.75 -5.09
C LEU A 198 2.36 -13.19 -6.37
N SER A 199 1.67 -12.99 -7.51
CA SER A 199 2.33 -13.13 -8.79
C SER A 199 3.46 -12.10 -8.93
N PRO A 200 4.55 -12.42 -9.66
CA PRO A 200 5.66 -11.49 -9.85
C PRO A 200 5.22 -10.14 -10.42
N ASP A 201 4.26 -10.14 -11.34
CA ASP A 201 3.75 -8.92 -11.98
C ASP A 201 3.01 -8.00 -10.98
N VAL A 202 2.23 -8.58 -10.06
CA VAL A 202 1.55 -7.84 -9.00
C VAL A 202 2.55 -7.28 -7.98
N ALA A 203 3.56 -8.07 -7.62
CA ALA A 203 4.63 -7.61 -6.73
C ALA A 203 5.40 -6.43 -7.35
N GLU A 204 5.76 -6.52 -8.64
CA GLU A 204 6.40 -5.42 -9.36
C GLU A 204 5.52 -4.17 -9.47
N ALA A 205 4.22 -4.34 -9.69
CA ALA A 205 3.26 -3.23 -9.70
C ALA A 205 3.18 -2.53 -8.33
N ALA A 206 3.13 -3.29 -7.23
CA ALA A 206 3.12 -2.73 -5.87
C ALA A 206 4.44 -2.00 -5.55
N GLU A 207 5.57 -2.53 -6.02
CA GLU A 207 6.87 -1.84 -5.95
C GLU A 207 6.87 -0.53 -6.74
N LEU A 208 6.21 -0.48 -7.90
CA LEU A 208 6.08 0.73 -8.71
C LEU A 208 5.24 1.79 -8.00
N VAL A 209 4.07 1.40 -7.49
CA VAL A 209 3.19 2.24 -6.67
C VAL A 209 3.96 2.87 -5.50
N TRP A 210 4.80 2.09 -4.81
CA TRP A 210 5.60 2.59 -3.70
C TRP A 210 6.69 3.59 -4.13
N GLU A 211 7.42 3.31 -5.22
CA GLU A 211 8.52 4.16 -5.67
C GLU A 211 8.05 5.54 -6.15
N VAL A 212 6.90 5.61 -6.81
CA VAL A 212 6.37 6.87 -7.38
C VAL A 212 5.58 7.72 -6.37
N ARG A 213 5.45 7.28 -5.11
CA ARG A 213 4.60 7.95 -4.10
C ARG A 213 4.97 9.42 -3.85
N HIS A 214 6.24 9.78 -4.03
CA HIS A 214 6.72 11.15 -3.84
C HIS A 214 6.87 11.91 -5.16
N PHE A 215 6.40 11.36 -6.27
CA PHE A 215 6.48 12.04 -7.56
C PHE A 215 5.35 13.06 -7.65
N THR A 216 5.63 14.14 -8.36
CA THR A 216 4.64 15.14 -8.76
C THR A 216 3.78 14.61 -9.89
N GLU A 217 2.61 15.21 -10.08
CA GLU A 217 1.74 14.89 -11.20
C GLU A 217 2.46 14.91 -12.57
N PRO A 218 3.26 15.93 -12.93
CA PRO A 218 4.02 15.92 -14.18
C PRO A 218 4.99 14.73 -14.30
N GLU A 219 5.70 14.37 -13.22
CA GLU A 219 6.63 13.25 -13.22
C GLU A 219 5.91 11.90 -13.41
N VAL A 220 4.75 11.70 -12.76
CA VAL A 220 3.97 10.45 -12.94
C VAL A 220 3.37 10.40 -14.34
N ARG A 221 2.86 11.52 -14.87
CA ARG A 221 2.28 11.59 -16.22
C ARG A 221 3.31 11.32 -17.31
N GLU A 222 4.53 11.86 -17.18
CA GLU A 222 5.63 11.56 -18.12
C GLU A 222 5.95 10.06 -18.13
N LEU A 223 5.95 9.40 -16.96
CA LEU A 223 6.15 7.96 -16.89
C LEU A 223 5.02 7.15 -17.52
N VAL A 224 3.77 7.63 -17.41
CA VAL A 224 2.61 7.02 -18.09
C VAL A 224 2.79 7.08 -19.60
N GLU A 225 3.06 8.28 -20.14
CA GLU A 225 3.29 8.52 -21.57
C GLU A 225 4.45 7.65 -22.09
N TRP A 226 5.53 7.56 -21.33
CA TRP A 226 6.66 6.75 -21.72
C TRP A 226 6.38 5.23 -21.65
N ALA A 227 5.64 4.77 -20.65
CA ALA A 227 5.21 3.37 -20.57
C ALA A 227 4.26 2.99 -21.72
N GLU A 228 3.38 3.92 -22.14
CA GLU A 228 2.57 3.74 -23.34
C GLU A 228 3.42 3.59 -24.60
N GLU A 229 4.43 4.44 -24.78
CA GLU A 229 5.34 4.37 -25.93
C GLU A 229 6.13 3.07 -25.98
N LEU A 230 6.64 2.61 -24.84
CA LEU A 230 7.33 1.32 -24.72
C LEU A 230 6.42 0.15 -25.12
N GLY A 231 5.11 0.22 -24.82
CA GLY A 231 4.15 -0.83 -25.15
C GLY A 231 3.70 -0.85 -26.62
N ARG A 232 4.03 0.18 -27.41
CA ARG A 232 3.70 0.27 -28.85
C ARG A 232 4.81 -0.25 -29.76
N GLY A 233 6.04 -0.39 -29.26
CA GLY A 233 7.21 -0.88 -30.00
C GLY A 233 7.34 -2.40 -29.98
#